data_AF-A0A2D3VU29-F1
#
_entry.id   AF-A0A2D3VU29-F1
#
_cell.length_a   1.000
_cell.length_b   1.000
_cell.length_c   1.000
_cell.angle_alpha   90.00
_cell.angle_beta   90.00
_cell.angle_gamma   90.00
#
_symmetry.space_group_name_H-M   'P 1'
#
loop_
_entity.id
_entity.type
_entity.pdbx_description
1 polymer ?
#
loop_
_entity_poly.entity_id
_entity_poly.type
_entity_poly.pdbx_seq_one_letter_code
_entity_poly.pdbx_strand_id
1 'polypeptide(L)'
;MNNKFLQESEIIDFTNKNIQKLVKKLSINCETDEEIAKNCFLFVRDEIHHTGDYKDNTTTLKASDVLKYGTGWCYAKSHLLAALLRANGIPAEFCYQRLDCGEYKEDVYCLHGLNAIYLKEFGWYRVDARGNKNGVDAQFNPQMIL
;
A
#
# COMPACT_ATOMS: atom_id res chain seq x y z
N MET A 1 -4.51 3.68 24.93
CA MET A 1 -5.39 3.78 23.74
C MET A 1 -5.05 2.65 22.80
N ASN A 2 -6.03 1.85 22.41
CA ASN A 2 -5.84 0.75 21.46
C ASN A 2 -5.71 1.37 20.06
N ASN A 3 -4.49 1.47 19.51
CA ASN A 3 -4.30 2.07 18.19
C ASN A 3 -4.68 1.04 17.12
N LYS A 4 -5.97 1.00 16.75
CA LYS A 4 -6.54 0.09 15.75
C LYS A 4 -5.76 0.10 14.42
N PHE A 5 -5.10 1.21 14.11
CA PHE A 5 -4.32 1.40 12.89
C PHE A 5 -2.91 0.80 12.94
N LEU A 6 -2.55 0.12 14.05
CA LEU A 6 -1.31 -0.64 14.23
C LEU A 6 -1.56 -2.15 14.39
N GLN A 7 -2.81 -2.57 14.44
CA GLN A 7 -3.15 -3.96 14.72
C GLN A 7 -2.99 -4.86 13.50
N GLU A 8 -2.51 -6.07 13.76
CA GLU A 8 -2.53 -7.19 12.83
C GLU A 8 -3.96 -7.70 12.65
N SER A 9 -4.22 -8.32 11.49
CA SER A 9 -5.43 -9.10 11.24
C SER A 9 -5.09 -10.30 10.34
N GLU A 10 -6.08 -11.14 10.05
CA GLU A 10 -5.91 -12.25 9.11
C GLU A 10 -5.52 -11.82 7.69
N ILE A 11 -5.81 -10.56 7.31
CA ILE A 11 -5.49 -9.97 6.00
C ILE A 11 -4.18 -9.18 6.07
N ILE A 12 -3.94 -8.48 7.18
CA ILE A 12 -2.76 -7.64 7.40
C ILE A 12 -1.77 -8.42 8.26
N ASP A 13 -1.47 -9.65 7.83
CA ASP A 13 -0.79 -10.71 8.60
C ASP A 13 0.72 -10.47 8.72
N PHE A 14 1.08 -9.33 9.29
CA PHE A 14 2.45 -8.84 9.27
C PHE A 14 3.41 -9.62 10.15
N THR A 15 2.96 -10.48 11.07
CA THR A 15 3.82 -11.42 11.82
C THR A 15 4.35 -12.55 10.93
N ASN A 16 3.84 -12.70 9.71
CA ASN A 16 4.39 -13.59 8.71
C ASN A 16 5.89 -13.34 8.50
N LYS A 17 6.68 -14.42 8.51
CA LYS A 17 8.15 -14.35 8.45
C LYS A 17 8.67 -13.62 7.20
N ASN A 18 8.00 -13.75 6.06
CA ASN A 18 8.42 -13.09 4.82
C ASN A 18 8.13 -11.59 4.86
N ILE A 19 7.00 -11.18 5.45
CA ILE A 19 6.68 -9.77 5.70
C ILE A 19 7.73 -9.18 6.65
N GLN A 20 8.00 -9.83 7.79
CA GLN A 20 9.00 -9.37 8.76
C GLN A 20 10.40 -9.25 8.17
N LYS A 21 10.79 -10.17 7.27
CA LYS A 21 12.07 -10.09 6.55
C LYS A 21 12.13 -8.85 5.66
N LEU A 22 11.05 -8.56 4.94
CA LEU A 22 10.96 -7.40 4.07
C LEU A 22 10.92 -6.09 4.87
N VAL A 23 10.15 -6.05 5.97
CA VAL A 23 10.09 -4.93 6.93
C VAL A 23 11.50 -4.51 7.34
N LYS A 24 12.30 -5.46 7.84
CA LYS A 24 13.70 -5.21 8.24
C LYS A 24 14.59 -4.72 7.10
N LYS A 25 14.35 -5.20 5.88
CA LYS A 25 15.09 -4.79 4.69
C LYS A 25 14.75 -3.35 4.31
N LEU A 26 13.48 -2.97 4.36
CA LEU A 26 13.01 -1.65 3.92
C LEU A 26 13.26 -0.55 4.97
N SER A 27 13.39 -0.93 6.24
CA SER A 27 13.69 -0.02 7.34
C SER A 27 15.19 0.12 7.64
N ILE A 28 16.06 -0.56 6.88
CA ILE A 28 17.50 -0.56 7.17
C ILE A 28 18.08 0.84 6.94
N ASN A 29 18.82 1.35 7.93
CA ASN A 29 19.44 2.68 7.91
C ASN A 29 18.45 3.85 7.75
N CYS A 30 17.15 3.64 7.98
CA CYS A 30 16.20 4.74 8.08
C CYS A 30 16.27 5.36 9.48
N GLU A 31 16.20 6.69 9.55
CA GLU A 31 16.19 7.45 10.80
C GLU A 31 14.78 7.92 11.16
N THR A 32 13.88 7.97 10.17
CA THR A 32 12.52 8.53 10.33
C THR A 32 11.41 7.61 9.82
N ASP A 33 10.22 7.77 10.38
CA ASP A 33 9.00 7.11 9.88
C ASP A 33 8.69 7.49 8.43
N GLU A 34 9.03 8.71 8.00
CA GLU A 34 8.84 9.17 6.63
C GLU A 34 9.69 8.34 5.65
N GLU A 35 10.97 8.13 5.94
CA GLU A 35 11.87 7.32 5.11
C GLU A 35 11.39 5.87 5.01
N ILE A 36 10.98 5.28 6.14
CA ILE A 36 10.43 3.93 6.18
C ILE A 36 9.15 3.85 5.35
N ALA A 37 8.22 4.80 5.54
CA ALA A 37 6.95 4.83 4.83
C ALA A 37 7.15 5.01 3.32
N LYS A 38 8.09 5.87 2.93
CA LYS A 38 8.50 6.05 1.54
C LYS A 38 9.06 4.77 0.94
N ASN A 39 9.98 4.09 1.62
CA ASN A 39 10.54 2.82 1.15
C ASN A 39 9.46 1.73 1.00
N CYS A 40 8.53 1.63 1.96
CA CYS A 40 7.40 0.71 1.89
C CYS A 40 6.48 1.03 0.71
N PHE A 41 6.12 2.30 0.52
CA PHE A 41 5.31 2.77 -0.59
C PHE A 41 5.97 2.46 -1.93
N LEU A 42 7.24 2.82 -2.12
CA LEU A 42 7.97 2.60 -3.37
C LEU A 42 8.09 1.10 -3.67
N PHE A 43 8.41 0.27 -2.67
CA PHE A 43 8.44 -1.18 -2.86
C PHE A 43 7.08 -1.71 -3.35
N VAL A 44 5.98 -1.34 -2.69
CA VAL A 44 4.65 -1.84 -3.10
C VAL A 44 4.24 -1.29 -4.47
N ARG A 45 4.57 -0.04 -4.78
CA ARG A 45 4.29 0.59 -6.06
C ARG A 45 5.04 -0.11 -7.20
N ASP A 46 6.34 -0.28 -7.03
CA ASP A 46 7.27 -0.63 -8.12
C ASP A 46 7.53 -2.14 -8.25
N GLU A 47 7.48 -2.90 -7.15
CA GLU A 47 7.84 -4.33 -7.13
C GLU A 47 6.63 -5.27 -7.12
N ILE A 48 5.41 -4.75 -6.93
CA ILE A 48 4.18 -5.54 -6.93
C ILE A 48 3.35 -5.17 -8.14
N HIS A 49 3.06 -6.12 -9.01
CA HIS A 49 2.22 -5.87 -10.17
C HIS A 49 0.79 -5.50 -9.78
N HIS A 50 0.19 -4.56 -10.51
CA HIS A 50 -1.25 -4.43 -10.50
C HIS A 50 -1.85 -5.53 -11.38
N THR A 51 -2.65 -6.42 -10.78
CA THR A 51 -3.17 -7.63 -11.45
C THR A 51 -3.84 -7.33 -12.81
N GLY A 52 -4.65 -6.28 -12.89
CA GLY A 52 -5.32 -5.89 -14.13
C GLY A 52 -4.39 -5.30 -15.19
N ASP A 53 -3.37 -4.54 -14.79
CA ASP A 53 -2.47 -3.86 -15.72
C ASP A 53 -1.46 -4.85 -16.33
N TYR A 54 -1.01 -5.82 -15.52
CA TYR A 54 -0.09 -6.89 -15.93
C TYR A 54 -0.80 -8.14 -16.47
N LYS A 55 -2.14 -8.19 -16.41
CA LYS A 55 -2.98 -9.33 -16.83
C LYS A 55 -2.61 -10.64 -16.12
N ASP A 56 -2.31 -10.54 -14.83
CA ASP A 56 -2.00 -11.71 -14.01
C ASP A 56 -3.27 -12.55 -13.75
N ASN A 57 -3.12 -13.88 -13.72
CA ASN A 57 -4.23 -14.81 -13.45
C ASN A 57 -4.44 -15.10 -11.96
N THR A 58 -3.63 -14.49 -11.08
CA THR A 58 -3.66 -14.71 -9.63
C THR A 58 -4.32 -13.52 -8.96
N THR A 59 -5.38 -13.76 -8.19
CA THR A 59 -5.97 -12.75 -7.30
C THR A 59 -5.51 -13.01 -5.87
N THR A 60 -4.92 -11.99 -5.24
CA THR A 60 -4.43 -12.03 -3.87
C THR A 60 -5.31 -11.20 -2.94
N LEU A 61 -5.23 -11.48 -1.63
CA LEU A 61 -5.96 -10.74 -0.61
C LEU A 61 -5.07 -10.43 0.60
N LYS A 62 -4.50 -11.47 1.22
CA LYS A 62 -3.62 -11.33 2.39
C LYS A 62 -2.31 -10.65 2.00
N ALA A 63 -1.76 -9.84 2.89
CA ALA A 63 -0.49 -9.15 2.66
C ALA A 63 0.64 -10.14 2.32
N SER A 64 0.73 -11.25 3.03
CA SER A 64 1.74 -12.27 2.74
C SER A 64 1.54 -12.96 1.38
N ASP A 65 0.31 -13.13 0.91
CA ASP A 65 0.02 -13.67 -0.43
C ASP A 65 0.40 -12.66 -1.50
N VAL A 66 0.07 -11.37 -1.32
CA VAL A 66 0.47 -10.28 -2.23
C VAL A 66 1.99 -10.28 -2.40
N LEU A 67 2.73 -10.37 -1.30
CA LEU A 67 4.19 -10.44 -1.33
C LEU A 67 4.70 -11.73 -2.01
N LYS A 68 4.10 -12.88 -1.69
CA LYS A 68 4.51 -14.18 -2.23
C LYS A 68 4.32 -14.28 -3.75
N TYR A 69 3.19 -13.78 -4.25
CA TYR A 69 2.83 -13.87 -5.66
C TYR A 69 3.24 -12.63 -6.47
N GLY A 70 3.66 -11.55 -5.82
CA GLY A 70 4.14 -10.34 -6.48
C GLY A 70 3.06 -9.58 -7.26
N THR A 71 1.78 -9.79 -6.94
CA THR A 71 0.66 -9.19 -7.67
C THR A 71 -0.54 -8.93 -6.75
N GLY A 72 -1.32 -7.90 -7.08
CA GLY A 72 -2.61 -7.64 -6.46
C GLY A 72 -3.39 -6.50 -7.12
N TRP A 73 -4.72 -6.51 -6.96
CA TRP A 73 -5.56 -5.34 -7.23
C TRP A 73 -5.24 -4.21 -6.26
N CYS A 74 -5.74 -2.99 -6.53
CA CYS A 74 -5.46 -1.81 -5.70
C CYS A 74 -5.69 -2.04 -4.18
N TYR A 75 -6.80 -2.70 -3.81
CA TYR A 75 -7.06 -3.08 -2.41
C TYR A 75 -6.03 -4.06 -1.85
N ALA A 76 -5.62 -5.08 -2.61
CA ALA A 76 -4.64 -6.04 -2.16
C ALA A 76 -3.24 -5.42 -1.99
N LYS A 77 -2.83 -4.53 -2.93
CA LYS A 77 -1.62 -3.71 -2.77
C LYS A 77 -1.69 -2.85 -1.51
N SER A 78 -2.85 -2.25 -1.21
CA SER A 78 -3.07 -1.48 0.02
C SER A 78 -2.95 -2.33 1.31
N HIS A 79 -3.31 -3.63 1.25
CA HIS A 79 -3.14 -4.55 2.38
C HIS A 79 -1.67 -4.82 2.67
N LEU A 80 -0.86 -5.08 1.63
CA LEU A 80 0.58 -5.24 1.80
C LEU A 80 1.24 -3.97 2.32
N LEU A 81 0.88 -2.80 1.79
CA LEU A 81 1.41 -1.53 2.29
C LEU A 81 1.08 -1.33 3.77
N ALA A 82 -0.18 -1.54 4.17
CA ALA A 82 -0.57 -1.48 5.57
C ALA A 82 0.20 -2.47 6.46
N ALA A 83 0.44 -3.70 5.98
CA ALA A 83 1.21 -4.69 6.74
C ALA A 83 2.66 -4.24 6.98
N LEU A 84 3.31 -3.69 5.95
CA LEU A 84 4.68 -3.18 6.05
C LEU A 84 4.79 -1.98 7.00
N LEU A 85 3.84 -1.04 6.91
CA LEU A 85 3.82 0.15 7.76
C LEU A 85 3.52 -0.19 9.22
N ARG A 86 2.48 -0.99 9.47
CA ARG A 86 2.05 -1.36 10.83
C ARG A 86 3.10 -2.19 11.56
N ALA A 87 3.83 -3.05 10.85
CA ALA A 87 4.96 -3.78 11.40
C ALA A 87 6.12 -2.88 11.84
N ASN A 88 6.27 -1.70 11.22
CA ASN A 88 7.22 -0.67 11.63
C ASN A 88 6.65 0.28 12.70
N GLY A 89 5.44 0.04 13.20
CA GLY A 89 4.80 0.93 14.18
C GLY A 89 4.20 2.20 13.57
N ILE A 90 4.09 2.28 12.24
CA ILE A 90 3.53 3.44 11.54
C ILE A 90 2.02 3.20 11.32
N PRO A 91 1.13 4.05 11.87
CA PRO A 91 -0.30 3.88 11.72
C PRO A 91 -0.73 4.02 10.25
N ALA A 92 -1.47 3.03 9.76
CA ALA A 92 -1.98 3.03 8.39
C ALA A 92 -3.45 2.59 8.37
N GLU A 93 -4.29 3.35 7.67
CA GLU A 93 -5.70 3.04 7.43
C GLU A 93 -5.99 2.74 5.95
N PHE A 94 -7.19 2.27 5.67
CA PHE A 94 -7.68 2.04 4.32
C PHE A 94 -8.63 3.17 3.93
N CYS A 95 -8.44 3.70 2.73
CA CYS A 95 -9.40 4.59 2.11
C CYS A 95 -9.96 3.91 0.87
N TYR A 96 -11.18 4.31 0.50
CA TYR A 96 -11.83 3.86 -0.71
C TYR A 96 -12.34 5.05 -1.50
N GLN A 97 -12.13 5.02 -2.81
CA GLN A 97 -12.65 6.01 -3.74
C GLN A 97 -13.42 5.32 -4.86
N ARG A 98 -14.48 5.97 -5.33
CA ARG A 98 -15.15 5.58 -6.56
C ARG A 98 -14.33 6.11 -7.72
N LEU A 99 -13.73 5.22 -8.50
CA LEU A 99 -12.87 5.56 -9.62
C LEU A 99 -13.64 5.40 -10.93
N ASP A 100 -13.51 6.38 -11.81
CA ASP A 100 -14.00 6.30 -13.18
C ASP A 100 -13.12 5.32 -13.97
N CYS A 101 -13.75 4.27 -14.49
CA CYS A 101 -13.13 3.21 -15.25
C CYS A 101 -13.39 3.43 -16.78
N GLY A 102 -13.70 4.66 -17.20
CA GLY A 102 -14.00 5.09 -18.57
C GLY A 102 -12.92 4.78 -19.61
N GLU A 103 -11.67 4.61 -19.17
CA GLU A 103 -10.58 4.12 -20.01
C GLU A 103 -10.79 2.68 -20.52
N TYR A 104 -11.60 1.89 -19.81
CA TYR A 104 -11.97 0.52 -20.19
C TYR A 104 -13.40 0.47 -20.75
N LYS A 105 -14.33 1.20 -20.14
CA LYS A 105 -15.73 1.25 -20.54
C LYS A 105 -16.42 2.52 -20.01
N GLU A 106 -17.08 3.24 -20.90
CA GLU A 106 -17.87 4.45 -20.57
C GLU A 106 -18.93 4.16 -19.49
N ASP A 107 -19.16 5.14 -18.61
CA ASP A 107 -20.10 5.09 -17.48
C ASP A 107 -19.89 3.94 -16.47
N VAL A 108 -18.72 3.30 -16.48
CA VAL A 108 -18.37 2.27 -15.50
C VAL A 108 -17.51 2.87 -14.40
N TYR A 109 -17.91 2.58 -13.17
CA TYR A 109 -17.16 2.92 -11.98
C TYR A 109 -16.73 1.68 -11.23
N CYS A 110 -15.57 1.77 -10.61
CA CYS A 110 -14.95 0.71 -9.85
C CYS A 110 -14.59 1.24 -8.45
N LEU A 111 -14.65 0.36 -7.44
CA LEU A 111 -14.16 0.69 -6.11
C LEU A 111 -12.64 0.61 -6.13
N HIS A 112 -11.96 1.67 -5.71
CA HIS A 112 -10.50 1.72 -5.66
C HIS A 112 -10.01 1.85 -4.22
N GLY A 113 -9.15 0.93 -3.79
CA GLY A 113 -8.56 0.91 -2.46
C GLY A 113 -7.18 1.55 -2.43
N LEU A 114 -6.92 2.35 -1.40
CA LEU A 114 -5.64 3.02 -1.14
C LEU A 114 -5.41 3.15 0.38
N ASN A 115 -4.32 3.78 0.81
CA ASN A 115 -4.02 3.99 2.23
C ASN A 115 -4.03 5.46 2.62
N ALA A 116 -4.27 5.73 3.90
CA ALA A 116 -3.73 6.92 4.55
C ALA A 116 -2.73 6.49 5.62
N ILE A 117 -1.64 7.23 5.74
CA ILE A 117 -0.51 6.98 6.62
C ILE A 117 -0.42 8.15 7.60
N TYR A 118 -0.27 7.85 8.89
CA TYR A 118 -0.01 8.89 9.88
C TYR A 118 1.49 9.09 10.03
N LEU A 119 1.97 10.28 9.67
CA LEU A 119 3.34 10.72 9.93
C LEU A 119 3.29 11.83 10.97
N LYS A 120 4.15 11.74 12.00
CA LYS A 120 4.09 12.65 13.16
C LYS A 120 4.11 14.14 12.78
N GLU A 121 4.89 14.51 11.76
CA GLU A 121 5.05 15.89 11.31
C GLU A 121 3.93 16.37 10.37
N PHE A 122 3.24 15.45 9.69
CA PHE A 122 2.28 15.78 8.61
C PHE A 122 0.84 15.40 8.93
N GLY A 123 0.60 14.59 9.97
CA GLY A 123 -0.70 13.99 10.24
C GLY A 123 -1.04 12.88 9.26
N TRP A 124 -2.34 12.69 8.98
CA TRP A 124 -2.82 11.68 8.05
C TRP A 124 -2.65 12.15 6.60
N TYR A 125 -1.93 11.36 5.81
CA TYR A 125 -1.62 11.64 4.42
C TYR A 125 -2.02 10.45 3.54
N ARG A 126 -2.78 10.70 2.47
CA ARG A 126 -3.24 9.66 1.54
C ARG A 126 -2.15 9.28 0.55
N VAL A 127 -1.97 7.99 0.34
CA VAL A 127 -1.06 7.43 -0.66
C VAL A 127 -1.75 6.34 -1.47
N ASP A 128 -1.46 6.32 -2.76
CA ASP A 128 -1.98 5.32 -3.69
C ASP A 128 -0.85 4.50 -4.29
N ALA A 129 -0.55 3.36 -3.67
CA ALA A 129 0.49 2.45 -4.14
C ALA A 129 0.04 1.60 -5.34
N ARG A 130 -1.17 1.81 -5.91
CA ARG A 130 -1.55 1.17 -7.19
C ARG A 130 -0.58 1.54 -8.30
N GLY A 131 -0.14 2.81 -8.36
CA GLY A 131 0.67 3.36 -9.46
C GLY A 131 1.91 2.51 -9.77
N ASN A 132 2.70 2.74 -10.80
CA ASN A 132 2.56 3.65 -11.93
C ASN A 132 1.92 2.94 -13.12
N LYS A 133 1.35 3.71 -14.04
CA LYS A 133 0.97 3.25 -15.38
C LYS A 133 1.14 4.39 -16.38
N ASN A 134 0.95 4.13 -17.67
CA ASN A 134 1.00 5.20 -18.68
C ASN A 134 0.07 6.36 -18.29
N GLY A 135 0.64 7.56 -18.17
CA GLY A 135 -0.08 8.77 -17.77
C GLY A 135 -0.29 8.96 -16.26
N VAL A 136 0.22 8.06 -15.41
CA VAL A 136 0.10 8.14 -13.95
C VAL A 136 1.49 8.06 -13.30
N ASP A 137 1.84 9.10 -12.55
CA ASP A 137 3.07 9.19 -11.76
C ASP A 137 2.74 9.37 -10.27
N ALA A 138 2.56 8.25 -9.57
CA ALA A 138 2.18 8.23 -8.16
C ALA A 138 3.41 8.49 -7.28
N GLN A 139 3.49 9.68 -6.68
CA GLN A 139 4.62 10.11 -5.86
C GLN A 139 4.33 9.99 -4.35
N PHE A 140 5.39 9.80 -3.57
CA PHE A 140 5.32 9.92 -2.10
C PHE A 140 5.84 11.30 -1.70
N ASN A 141 4.92 12.22 -1.42
CA ASN A 141 5.25 13.60 -1.06
C ASN A 141 4.31 14.14 0.04
N PRO A 142 4.59 13.83 1.32
CA PRO A 142 3.73 14.22 2.44
C PRO A 142 3.70 15.74 2.71
N GLN A 143 4.63 16.51 2.13
CA GLN A 143 4.69 17.97 2.26
C GLN A 143 3.67 18.68 1.36
N MET A 144 3.23 18.02 0.29
CA MET A 144 2.16 18.50 -0.57
C MET A 144 0.80 18.04 -0.04
N ILE A 145 0.31 18.71 1.01
CA ILE A 145 -1.10 18.58 1.39
C ILE A 145 -1.90 19.44 0.39
N LEU A 146 -2.67 18.78 -0.48
CA LEU A 146 -3.62 19.40 -1.41
C LEU A 146 -4.87 19.92 -0.69
#